data_AF-A0A2V8FK17-F1
#
_entry.id   AF-A0A2V8FK17-F1
#
_cell.length_a   1.000
_cell.length_b   1.000
_cell.length_c   1.000
_cell.angle_alpha   90.00
_cell.angle_beta   90.00
_cell.angle_gamma   90.00
#
_symmetry.space_group_name_H-M   'P 1'
#
loop_
_entity.id
_entity.type
_entity.pdbx_description
1 polymer ?
#
loop_
_entity_poly.entity_id
_entity_poly.type
_entity_poly.pdbx_seq_one_letter_code
_entity_poly.pdbx_strand_id
1 'polypeptide(L)'
;MRLMIAPVPSGSAARRVFWLRSAAAVMVVAAVRGGSAPPNDPAPSDAPQHNGFRFSPGTCEQGPEFCALATPRAWAPAEIALVRAALDEIAASDLGRWITLRARRNGFVTLRRFAHAAELDAEGRYGVQPMIVATTHTDAGHDTRTIDLTDRFFERESARDHFSGEPGYLLTTEILAHELVHAVDLRQQYSGTAEFGRVARLGMPVTRQRDADRVNLERERLNGEGRYEAAWEASRSFGIVSLRGRLPSVQALDSYREAFAEFGAHLALDPNARRRFEPRLLLFFERTVSEAP
;
A
#
# COMPACT_ATOMS: atom_id res chain seq x y z
N MET A 1 -37.98 22.61 -0.22
CA MET A 1 -38.92 21.63 0.33
C MET A 1 -38.23 20.94 1.50
N ARG A 2 -38.60 21.30 2.74
CA ARG A 2 -37.96 20.85 3.98
C ARG A 2 -38.54 19.49 4.38
N LEU A 3 -37.72 18.45 4.48
CA LEU A 3 -38.10 17.21 5.16
C LEU A 3 -37.52 17.26 6.58
N MET A 4 -38.41 17.39 7.57
CA MET A 4 -38.12 17.11 8.97
C MET A 4 -38.17 15.60 9.17
N ILE A 5 -37.12 15.02 9.76
CA ILE A 5 -37.16 13.67 10.33
C ILE A 5 -36.90 13.84 11.83
N ALA A 6 -37.91 13.51 12.62
CA ALA A 6 -37.82 13.45 14.08
C ALA A 6 -37.15 12.12 14.53
N PRO A 7 -36.46 12.10 15.69
CA PRO A 7 -35.86 10.89 16.23
C PRO A 7 -36.88 10.06 17.04
N VAL A 8 -36.78 8.73 16.93
CA VAL A 8 -37.46 7.78 17.82
C VAL A 8 -36.48 7.34 18.92
N PRO A 9 -36.87 7.38 20.21
CA PRO A 9 -36.03 6.91 21.31
C PRO A 9 -36.40 5.50 21.80
N SER A 10 -35.47 4.96 22.59
CA SER A 10 -35.63 3.96 23.66
C SER A 10 -35.50 2.48 23.31
N GLY A 11 -34.74 1.79 24.17
CA GLY A 11 -34.51 0.34 24.10
C GLY A 11 -33.45 -0.10 25.09
N SER A 12 -33.70 0.11 26.39
CA SER A 12 -32.83 -0.23 27.51
C SER A 12 -32.70 -1.74 27.75
N ALA A 13 -31.51 -2.13 28.24
CA ALA A 13 -31.25 -3.20 29.20
C ALA A 13 -31.38 -4.67 28.76
N ALA A 14 -30.27 -5.41 28.89
CA ALA A 14 -30.23 -6.60 29.76
C ALA A 14 -28.78 -7.03 30.05
N ARG A 15 -28.38 -6.85 31.31
CA ARG A 15 -27.25 -7.54 31.94
C ARG A 15 -27.48 -9.05 31.90
N ARG A 16 -26.45 -9.84 31.57
CA ARG A 16 -26.24 -11.15 32.21
C ARG A 16 -24.77 -11.33 32.54
N VAL A 17 -24.52 -11.24 33.83
CA VAL A 17 -23.37 -11.77 34.56
C VAL A 17 -23.45 -13.31 34.49
N PHE A 18 -22.36 -13.97 34.15
CA PHE A 18 -22.14 -15.37 34.53
C PHE A 18 -20.77 -15.52 35.17
N TRP A 19 -20.79 -16.04 36.39
CA TRP A 19 -19.65 -16.32 37.25
C TRP A 19 -19.03 -17.69 36.94
N LEU A 20 -17.71 -17.77 37.14
CA LEU A 20 -16.88 -18.88 37.65
C LEU A 20 -17.02 -20.28 37.01
N ARG A 21 -15.86 -20.86 36.64
CA ARG A 21 -15.16 -21.81 37.54
C ARG A 21 -13.75 -22.14 37.06
N SER A 22 -12.86 -22.15 38.04
CA SER A 22 -11.45 -22.52 37.99
C SER A 22 -11.25 -24.01 37.63
N ALA A 23 -10.20 -24.29 36.89
CA ALA A 23 -9.46 -25.55 36.98
C ALA A 23 -7.98 -25.25 36.74
N ALA A 24 -7.21 -25.14 37.82
CA ALA A 24 -5.77 -25.07 37.77
C ALA A 24 -5.24 -26.48 37.48
N ALA A 25 -4.70 -26.70 36.28
CA ALA A 25 -3.92 -27.89 35.97
C ALA A 25 -2.45 -27.61 36.34
N VAL A 26 -1.99 -28.28 37.40
CA VAL A 26 -0.56 -28.38 37.72
C VAL A 26 0.05 -29.34 36.70
N MET A 27 0.72 -28.80 35.67
CA MET A 27 1.55 -29.59 34.77
C MET A 27 2.92 -29.78 35.40
N VAL A 28 3.24 -31.05 35.72
CA VAL A 28 4.58 -31.51 36.06
C VAL A 28 5.44 -31.41 34.80
N VAL A 29 6.32 -30.41 34.74
CA VAL A 29 7.34 -30.31 33.70
C VAL A 29 8.49 -31.24 34.07
N ALA A 30 8.51 -32.42 33.46
CA ALA A 30 9.71 -33.25 33.42
C ALA A 30 10.73 -32.55 32.50
N ALA A 31 11.86 -32.11 33.07
CA ALA A 31 12.97 -31.57 32.32
C ALA A 31 13.64 -32.70 31.50
N VAL A 32 13.15 -32.93 30.28
CA VAL A 32 13.89 -33.71 29.28
C VAL A 32 15.06 -32.84 28.84
N ARG A 33 16.28 -33.20 29.26
CA ARG A 33 17.52 -32.73 28.63
C ARG A 33 17.57 -33.31 27.21
N GLY A 34 16.85 -32.67 26.29
CA GLY A 34 17.04 -32.86 24.86
C GLY A 34 18.37 -32.23 24.48
N GLY A 35 19.30 -33.04 23.98
CA GLY A 35 20.54 -32.56 23.41
C GLY A 35 20.24 -31.51 22.35
N SER A 36 20.86 -30.34 22.47
CA SER A 36 20.81 -29.29 21.47
C SER A 36 21.37 -29.83 20.16
N ALA A 37 20.48 -30.24 19.26
CA ALA A 37 20.85 -30.36 17.86
C ALA A 37 21.41 -28.99 17.43
N PRO A 38 22.55 -28.95 16.73
CA PRO A 38 23.07 -27.69 16.21
C PRO A 38 21.96 -27.00 15.41
N PRO A 39 21.80 -25.68 15.51
CA PRO A 39 20.83 -24.96 14.70
C PRO A 39 21.10 -25.34 13.25
N ASN A 40 20.11 -25.96 12.61
CA ASN A 40 20.11 -26.10 11.17
C ASN A 40 20.06 -24.66 10.64
N ASP A 41 21.22 -24.11 10.32
CA ASP A 41 21.30 -22.88 9.56
C ASP A 41 20.42 -23.10 8.32
N PRO A 42 19.34 -22.33 8.16
CA PRO A 42 18.47 -22.49 7.01
C PRO A 42 19.33 -22.32 5.77
N ALA A 43 19.32 -23.33 4.89
CA ALA A 43 20.10 -23.33 3.67
C ALA A 43 19.93 -21.96 2.98
N PRO A 44 21.03 -21.33 2.54
CA PRO A 44 20.98 -20.02 1.89
C PRO A 44 19.90 -20.07 0.81
N SER A 45 18.89 -19.21 0.96
CA SER A 45 17.78 -19.15 0.02
C SER A 45 18.34 -18.63 -1.30
N ASP A 46 18.31 -19.45 -2.35
CA ASP A 46 18.70 -19.09 -3.72
C ASP A 46 17.77 -18.05 -4.37
N ALA A 47 16.77 -17.55 -3.62
CA ALA A 47 15.85 -16.53 -4.12
C ALA A 47 16.62 -15.23 -4.41
N PRO A 48 16.41 -14.59 -5.58
CA PRO A 48 16.96 -13.29 -5.85
C PRO A 48 16.56 -12.30 -4.74
N GLN A 49 17.48 -11.40 -4.39
CA GLN A 49 17.25 -10.37 -3.37
C GLN A 49 17.87 -9.03 -3.77
N HIS A 50 17.35 -7.95 -3.21
CA HIS A 50 17.87 -6.58 -3.38
C HIS A 50 17.52 -5.71 -2.19
N ASN A 51 18.49 -5.01 -1.61
CA ASN A 51 18.30 -4.11 -0.47
C ASN A 51 17.46 -4.69 0.69
N GLY A 52 17.55 -6.02 0.89
CA GLY A 52 16.81 -6.77 1.91
C GLY A 52 15.36 -7.12 1.57
N PHE A 53 14.93 -6.92 0.32
CA PHE A 53 13.73 -7.53 -0.25
C PHE A 53 14.08 -8.81 -1.00
N ARG A 54 13.29 -9.85 -0.81
CA ARG A 54 13.37 -11.11 -1.55
C ARG A 54 12.32 -11.14 -2.64
N PHE A 55 12.70 -11.62 -3.80
CA PHE A 55 11.80 -11.85 -4.94
C PHE A 55 11.31 -13.28 -4.87
N SER A 56 10.00 -13.45 -4.68
CA SER A 56 9.36 -14.77 -4.62
C SER A 56 8.28 -14.87 -5.67
N PRO A 57 8.04 -16.05 -6.27
CA PRO A 57 6.74 -16.32 -6.87
C PRO A 57 5.62 -16.05 -5.84
N GLY A 58 4.44 -15.70 -6.35
CA GLY A 58 3.22 -15.72 -5.56
C GLY A 58 2.96 -17.10 -4.94
N THR A 59 2.09 -17.13 -3.95
CA THR A 59 1.72 -18.35 -3.24
C THR A 59 0.20 -18.47 -3.18
N CYS A 60 -0.31 -19.69 -2.95
CA CYS A 60 -1.73 -19.98 -2.88
C CYS A 60 -2.24 -20.01 -1.41
N GLU A 61 -1.65 -19.23 -0.49
CA GLU A 61 -1.99 -19.36 0.94
C GLU A 61 -3.43 -18.97 1.28
N GLN A 62 -4.09 -18.21 0.41
CA GLN A 62 -5.49 -17.85 0.51
C GLN A 62 -6.45 -18.91 -0.07
N GLY A 63 -5.91 -20.06 -0.52
CA GLY A 63 -6.67 -21.19 -1.02
C GLY A 63 -6.67 -21.35 -2.55
N PRO A 64 -7.20 -22.47 -3.05
CA PRO A 64 -7.20 -22.80 -4.48
C PRO A 64 -8.05 -21.84 -5.32
N GLU A 65 -9.15 -21.32 -4.77
CA GLU A 65 -10.02 -20.35 -5.47
C GLU A 65 -9.29 -19.04 -5.77
N PHE A 66 -8.57 -18.49 -4.78
CA PHE A 66 -7.70 -17.32 -4.99
C PHE A 66 -6.63 -17.63 -6.04
N CYS A 67 -5.99 -18.79 -5.94
CA CYS A 67 -4.88 -19.14 -6.82
C CYS A 67 -5.32 -19.33 -8.28
N ALA A 68 -6.54 -19.81 -8.51
CA ALA A 68 -7.13 -19.89 -9.84
C ALA A 68 -7.30 -18.51 -10.51
N LEU A 69 -7.39 -17.44 -9.72
CA LEU A 69 -7.58 -16.07 -10.19
C LEU A 69 -6.25 -15.31 -10.26
N ALA A 70 -5.49 -15.29 -9.17
CA ALA A 70 -4.26 -14.52 -9.06
C ALA A 70 -3.04 -15.19 -9.70
N THR A 71 -3.09 -16.49 -10.03
CA THR A 71 -2.04 -17.32 -10.69
C THR A 71 -0.60 -16.87 -10.41
N PRO A 72 0.11 -17.49 -9.45
CA PRO A 72 1.53 -17.22 -9.19
C PRO A 72 2.40 -17.29 -10.44
N ARG A 73 3.40 -16.41 -10.50
CA ARG A 73 4.36 -16.33 -11.61
C ARG A 73 5.78 -16.39 -11.10
N ALA A 74 6.65 -17.02 -11.87
CA ALA A 74 8.09 -16.90 -11.67
C ALA A 74 8.55 -15.51 -12.12
N TRP A 75 9.60 -14.98 -11.48
CA TRP A 75 10.21 -13.72 -11.87
C TRP A 75 11.07 -13.89 -13.11
N ALA A 76 10.85 -13.04 -14.12
CA ALA A 76 11.78 -12.91 -15.22
C ALA A 76 12.99 -12.02 -14.83
N PRO A 77 14.19 -12.25 -15.38
CA PRO A 77 15.36 -11.42 -15.07
C PRO A 77 15.15 -9.92 -15.33
N ALA A 78 14.44 -9.56 -16.40
CA ALA A 78 14.12 -8.17 -16.73
C ALA A 78 13.18 -7.51 -15.70
N GLU A 79 12.19 -8.25 -15.19
CA GLU A 79 11.29 -7.79 -14.14
C GLU A 79 12.04 -7.51 -12.84
N ILE A 80 12.97 -8.41 -12.45
CA ILE A 80 13.83 -8.20 -11.28
C ILE A 80 14.68 -6.94 -11.49
N ALA A 81 15.28 -6.77 -12.66
CA ALA A 81 16.10 -5.59 -12.96
C ALA A 81 15.30 -4.29 -12.85
N LEU A 82 14.06 -4.27 -13.37
CA LEU A 82 13.17 -3.11 -13.27
C LEU A 82 12.84 -2.77 -11.81
N VAL A 83 12.44 -3.76 -11.01
CA VAL A 83 12.09 -3.53 -9.60
C VAL A 83 13.31 -3.14 -8.77
N ARG A 84 14.50 -3.68 -9.07
CA ARG A 84 15.76 -3.24 -8.45
C ARG A 84 16.03 -1.77 -8.72
N ALA A 85 15.92 -1.35 -9.98
CA ALA A 85 16.10 0.05 -10.37
C ALA A 85 15.09 0.96 -9.67
N ALA A 86 13.82 0.55 -9.59
CA ALA A 86 12.79 1.28 -8.84
C ALA A 86 13.14 1.42 -7.35
N LEU A 87 13.57 0.35 -6.69
CA LEU A 87 13.99 0.39 -5.29
C LEU A 87 15.21 1.30 -5.07
N ASP A 88 16.18 1.30 -5.98
CA ASP A 88 17.34 2.18 -5.91
C ASP A 88 16.97 3.65 -6.14
N GLU A 89 16.07 3.94 -7.08
CA GLU A 89 15.54 5.29 -7.32
C GLU A 89 14.77 5.82 -6.10
N ILE A 90 13.92 4.98 -5.48
CA ILE A 90 13.24 5.34 -4.21
C ILE A 90 14.27 5.64 -3.12
N ALA A 91 15.28 4.78 -2.96
CA ALA A 91 16.32 4.94 -1.95
C ALA A 91 17.31 6.08 -2.25
N ALA A 92 17.20 6.77 -3.39
CA ALA A 92 18.07 7.90 -3.71
C ALA A 92 17.79 9.12 -2.82
N SER A 93 16.57 9.28 -2.29
CA SER A 93 16.22 10.35 -1.34
C SER A 93 16.27 9.87 0.11
N ASP A 94 16.55 10.79 1.05
CA ASP A 94 16.56 10.47 2.49
C ASP A 94 15.22 9.88 2.94
N LEU A 95 14.11 10.51 2.53
CA LEU A 95 12.77 10.05 2.87
C LEU A 95 12.49 8.66 2.29
N GLY A 96 12.86 8.42 1.03
CA GLY A 96 12.69 7.11 0.40
C GLY A 96 13.51 6.03 1.10
N ARG A 97 14.76 6.30 1.51
CA ARG A 97 15.54 5.37 2.35
C ARG A 97 14.81 5.02 3.64
N TRP A 98 14.22 6.00 4.32
CA TRP A 98 13.46 5.77 5.55
C TRP A 98 12.19 4.95 5.29
N ILE A 99 11.46 5.21 4.21
CA ILE A 99 10.29 4.43 3.78
C ILE A 99 10.69 2.97 3.58
N THR A 100 11.72 2.71 2.77
CA THR A 100 12.22 1.37 2.47
C THR A 100 12.65 0.62 3.74
N LEU A 101 13.42 1.28 4.62
CA LEU A 101 13.88 0.68 5.86
C LEU A 101 12.71 0.34 6.80
N ARG A 102 11.73 1.24 6.91
CA ARG A 102 10.60 1.08 7.82
C ARG A 102 9.60 0.04 7.32
N ALA A 103 9.34 -0.03 6.02
CA ALA A 103 8.57 -1.14 5.42
C ALA A 103 9.18 -2.50 5.80
N ARG A 104 10.50 -2.63 5.67
CA ARG A 104 11.23 -3.85 6.07
C ARG A 104 11.16 -4.14 7.57
N ARG A 105 11.31 -3.13 8.43
CA ARG A 105 11.13 -3.27 9.89
C ARG A 105 9.71 -3.69 10.25
N ASN A 106 8.73 -3.24 9.47
CA ASN A 106 7.34 -3.68 9.54
C ASN A 106 7.12 -5.07 8.92
N GLY A 107 8.17 -5.80 8.55
CA GLY A 107 8.09 -7.18 8.05
C GLY A 107 7.82 -7.33 6.57
N PHE A 108 7.66 -6.24 5.81
CA PHE A 108 7.51 -6.28 4.35
C PHE A 108 8.88 -6.47 3.71
N VAL A 109 9.33 -7.72 3.65
CA VAL A 109 10.66 -8.11 3.11
C VAL A 109 10.55 -9.00 1.87
N THR A 110 9.34 -9.21 1.36
CA THR A 110 9.08 -10.10 0.23
C THR A 110 8.23 -9.38 -0.81
N LEU A 111 8.70 -9.37 -2.06
CA LEU A 111 7.95 -8.94 -3.24
C LEU A 111 7.49 -10.20 -3.98
N ARG A 112 6.19 -10.34 -4.18
CA ARG A 112 5.57 -11.50 -4.83
C ARG A 112 5.10 -11.17 -6.24
N ARG A 113 5.09 -12.18 -7.10
CA ARG A 113 4.69 -12.05 -8.51
C ARG A 113 3.48 -12.91 -8.84
N PHE A 114 2.45 -12.28 -9.39
CA PHE A 114 1.16 -12.88 -9.76
C PHE A 114 0.75 -12.44 -11.16
N ALA A 115 0.00 -13.24 -11.91
CA ALA A 115 -0.52 -12.79 -13.20
C ALA A 115 -1.54 -11.65 -13.01
N HIS A 116 -2.44 -11.83 -12.05
CA HIS A 116 -3.53 -10.91 -11.72
C HIS A 116 -3.66 -10.74 -10.21
N ALA A 117 -4.35 -9.70 -9.80
CA ALA A 117 -4.82 -9.59 -8.42
C ALA A 117 -6.22 -10.19 -8.29
N ALA A 118 -6.55 -10.60 -7.06
CA ALA A 118 -7.88 -11.04 -6.70
C ALA A 118 -8.28 -10.43 -5.35
N GLU A 119 -9.56 -10.09 -5.20
CA GLU A 119 -10.12 -9.49 -4.00
C GLU A 119 -11.46 -10.12 -3.66
N LEU A 120 -11.84 -10.13 -2.38
CA LEU A 120 -13.14 -10.60 -1.92
C LEU A 120 -14.22 -9.56 -2.25
N ASP A 121 -15.33 -10.00 -2.84
CA ASP A 121 -16.55 -9.21 -2.99
C ASP A 121 -17.29 -9.06 -1.63
N ALA A 122 -18.39 -8.31 -1.64
CA ALA A 122 -19.21 -8.09 -0.44
C ALA A 122 -19.82 -9.39 0.12
N GLU A 123 -19.92 -10.42 -0.72
CA GLU A 123 -20.38 -11.76 -0.40
C GLU A 123 -19.25 -12.69 0.05
N GLY A 124 -18.01 -12.22 0.11
CA GLY A 124 -16.85 -12.98 0.53
C GLY A 124 -16.32 -13.97 -0.51
N ARG A 125 -16.56 -13.73 -1.81
CA ARG A 125 -16.03 -14.55 -2.91
C ARG A 125 -14.93 -13.80 -3.65
N TYR A 126 -13.90 -14.51 -4.07
CA TYR A 126 -12.83 -13.89 -4.84
C TYR A 126 -13.29 -13.55 -6.27
N GLY A 127 -12.99 -12.33 -6.71
CA GLY A 127 -13.09 -11.88 -8.09
C GLY A 127 -11.73 -11.40 -8.63
N VAL A 128 -11.52 -11.53 -9.95
CA VAL A 128 -10.33 -10.94 -10.61
C VAL A 128 -10.44 -9.43 -10.54
N GLN A 129 -9.34 -8.78 -10.14
CA GLN A 129 -9.19 -7.33 -10.16
C GLN A 129 -8.16 -6.92 -11.21
N PRO A 130 -8.55 -6.76 -12.49
CA PRO A 130 -7.61 -6.53 -13.59
C PRO A 130 -6.94 -5.15 -13.52
N MET A 131 -7.45 -4.26 -12.66
CA MET A 131 -6.96 -2.90 -12.50
C MET A 131 -5.97 -2.76 -11.35
N ILE A 132 -5.86 -3.75 -10.46
CA ILE A 132 -4.87 -3.74 -9.38
C ILE A 132 -3.51 -4.16 -9.94
N VAL A 133 -2.53 -3.31 -9.68
CA VAL A 133 -1.21 -3.32 -10.33
C VAL A 133 -0.14 -3.80 -9.37
N ALA A 134 -0.27 -3.35 -8.13
CA ALA A 134 0.49 -3.77 -6.99
C ALA A 134 -0.46 -3.71 -5.78
N THR A 135 -0.15 -4.46 -4.74
CA THR A 135 -0.87 -4.32 -3.47
C THR A 135 -0.02 -4.76 -2.29
N THR A 136 -0.09 -3.99 -1.22
CA THR A 136 0.45 -4.33 0.08
C THR A 136 -0.49 -5.31 0.77
N HIS A 137 -0.05 -6.56 0.89
CA HIS A 137 -0.83 -7.65 1.44
C HIS A 137 -0.41 -7.95 2.88
N THR A 138 -1.40 -8.11 3.75
CA THR A 138 -1.23 -8.71 5.08
C THR A 138 -2.32 -9.74 5.32
N ASP A 139 -1.97 -10.91 5.83
CA ASP A 139 -2.97 -11.88 6.28
C ASP A 139 -3.69 -11.41 7.57
N ALA A 140 -4.72 -12.15 7.98
CA ALA A 140 -5.54 -11.80 9.15
C ALA A 140 -4.74 -11.75 10.48
N GLY A 141 -3.66 -12.53 10.58
CA GLY A 141 -2.73 -12.52 11.72
C GLY A 141 -1.65 -11.44 11.62
N HIS A 142 -1.47 -10.86 10.43
CA HIS A 142 -0.31 -10.10 10.00
C HIS A 142 1.03 -10.86 10.15
N ASP A 143 0.98 -12.18 10.04
CA ASP A 143 2.15 -13.06 10.05
C ASP A 143 2.84 -13.03 8.69
N THR A 144 2.06 -12.97 7.62
CA THR A 144 2.52 -12.74 6.24
C THR A 144 2.36 -11.28 5.87
N ARG A 145 3.45 -10.65 5.39
CA ARG A 145 3.49 -9.25 4.94
C ARG A 145 4.29 -9.17 3.65
N THR A 146 3.61 -8.90 2.55
CA THR A 146 4.19 -8.90 1.21
C THR A 146 3.73 -7.69 0.42
N ILE A 147 4.44 -7.40 -0.65
CA ILE A 147 3.94 -6.53 -1.71
C ILE A 147 3.82 -7.39 -2.96
N ASP A 148 2.63 -7.43 -3.53
CA ASP A 148 2.28 -8.32 -4.63
C ASP A 148 2.22 -7.51 -5.91
N LEU A 149 2.96 -7.91 -6.94
CA LEU A 149 3.03 -7.23 -8.24
C LEU A 149 2.37 -8.09 -9.33
N THR A 150 1.53 -7.47 -10.15
CA THR A 150 0.79 -8.14 -11.23
C THR A 150 1.40 -7.89 -12.61
N ASP A 151 0.92 -8.58 -13.65
CA ASP A 151 1.41 -8.35 -15.03
C ASP A 151 1.25 -6.89 -15.45
N ARG A 152 0.15 -6.25 -15.02
CA ARG A 152 -0.12 -4.84 -15.26
C ARG A 152 0.95 -3.91 -14.70
N PHE A 153 1.65 -4.27 -13.63
CA PHE A 153 2.77 -3.47 -13.14
C PHE A 153 3.83 -3.31 -14.23
N PHE A 154 4.22 -4.41 -14.87
CA PHE A 154 5.31 -4.45 -15.84
C PHE A 154 4.92 -3.88 -17.20
N GLU A 155 3.63 -3.89 -17.54
CA GLU A 155 3.11 -3.19 -18.73
C GLU A 155 3.33 -1.66 -18.69
N ARG A 156 3.67 -1.09 -17.52
CA ARG A 156 3.96 0.34 -17.31
C ARG A 156 5.44 0.69 -17.33
N GLU A 157 6.32 -0.23 -17.70
CA GLU A 157 7.78 -0.07 -17.56
C GLU A 157 8.38 1.16 -18.28
N SER A 158 7.69 1.70 -19.29
CA SER A 158 8.14 2.88 -20.03
C SER A 158 7.41 4.17 -19.65
N ALA A 159 6.31 4.08 -18.92
CA ALA A 159 5.44 5.23 -18.64
C ALA A 159 6.08 6.18 -17.62
N ARG A 160 6.04 7.50 -17.86
CA ARG A 160 6.68 8.52 -16.98
C ARG A 160 5.74 9.61 -16.47
N ASP A 161 6.10 10.19 -15.32
CA ASP A 161 5.48 11.40 -14.79
C ASP A 161 6.18 12.68 -15.30
N HIS A 162 5.65 13.28 -16.37
CA HIS A 162 6.18 14.52 -16.93
C HIS A 162 5.99 15.75 -16.01
N PHE A 163 5.15 15.65 -14.97
CA PHE A 163 4.94 16.75 -14.01
C PHE A 163 6.07 16.90 -12.98
N SER A 164 6.97 15.92 -12.89
CA SER A 164 8.10 15.90 -11.94
C SER A 164 9.43 16.38 -12.54
N GLY A 165 9.40 16.81 -13.81
CA GLY A 165 10.57 17.30 -14.54
C GLY A 165 10.90 16.43 -15.75
N GLU A 166 12.01 16.73 -16.40
CA GLU A 166 12.52 15.96 -17.55
C GLU A 166 13.69 15.08 -17.09
N PRO A 167 13.63 13.74 -17.23
CA PRO A 167 12.56 12.96 -17.87
C PRO A 167 11.37 12.59 -16.96
N GLY A 168 11.41 12.93 -15.66
CA GLY A 168 10.43 12.49 -14.68
C GLY A 168 10.67 11.04 -14.24
N TYR A 169 10.06 10.62 -13.12
CA TYR A 169 10.20 9.25 -12.62
C TYR A 169 9.31 8.27 -13.42
N LEU A 170 9.61 6.97 -13.35
CA LEU A 170 8.79 5.91 -13.93
C LEU A 170 7.56 5.60 -13.08
N LEU A 171 6.42 5.33 -13.72
CA LEU A 171 5.18 4.97 -13.01
C LEU A 171 5.36 3.69 -12.18
N THR A 172 6.17 2.74 -12.63
CA THR A 172 6.50 1.52 -11.86
C THR A 172 7.23 1.86 -10.56
N THR A 173 8.09 2.88 -10.57
CA THR A 173 8.78 3.39 -9.39
C THR A 173 7.81 4.05 -8.42
N GLU A 174 6.88 4.86 -8.93
CA GLU A 174 5.83 5.49 -8.11
C GLU A 174 4.91 4.47 -7.46
N ILE A 175 4.39 3.51 -8.23
CA ILE A 175 3.54 2.44 -7.73
C ILE A 175 4.25 1.67 -6.60
N LEU A 176 5.53 1.34 -6.79
CA LEU A 176 6.27 0.62 -5.75
C LEU A 176 6.51 1.49 -4.50
N ALA A 177 6.80 2.78 -4.68
CA ALA A 177 6.93 3.71 -3.56
C ALA A 177 5.60 3.85 -2.79
N HIS A 178 4.48 3.92 -3.51
CA HIS A 178 3.14 3.97 -2.97
C HIS A 178 2.87 2.77 -2.04
N GLU A 179 3.12 1.56 -2.53
CA GLU A 179 2.96 0.34 -1.73
C GLU A 179 3.92 0.28 -0.53
N LEU A 180 5.17 0.73 -0.68
CA LEU A 180 6.07 0.82 0.46
C LEU A 180 5.58 1.80 1.53
N VAL A 181 4.88 2.87 1.14
CA VAL A 181 4.27 3.80 2.12
C VAL A 181 3.06 3.15 2.82
N HIS A 182 2.25 2.35 2.12
CA HIS A 182 1.25 1.51 2.80
C HIS A 182 1.89 0.54 3.80
N ALA A 183 3.01 -0.08 3.44
CA ALA A 183 3.77 -0.95 4.33
C ALA A 183 4.30 -0.20 5.57
N VAL A 184 4.63 1.09 5.45
CA VAL A 184 4.98 1.96 6.58
C VAL A 184 3.76 2.26 7.46
N ASP A 185 2.62 2.57 6.84
CA ASP A 185 1.35 2.87 7.51
C ASP A 185 0.56 1.61 7.92
N LEU A 186 1.28 0.64 8.47
CA LEU A 186 0.70 -0.61 8.96
C LEU A 186 -0.43 -0.32 9.95
N ARG A 187 -1.61 -0.90 9.70
CA ARG A 187 -2.84 -0.68 10.49
C ARG A 187 -3.27 0.79 10.56
N GLN A 188 -2.94 1.60 9.55
CA GLN A 188 -3.30 3.02 9.50
C GLN A 188 -2.84 3.81 10.73
N GLN A 189 -1.70 3.43 11.31
CA GLN A 189 -1.17 4.06 12.51
C GLN A 189 -0.87 5.56 12.32
N TYR A 190 -0.73 6.02 11.07
CA TYR A 190 -0.52 7.42 10.72
C TYR A 190 -1.72 7.99 9.99
N SER A 191 -2.17 7.36 8.89
CA SER A 191 -3.26 7.89 8.08
C SER A 191 -4.61 7.91 8.81
N GLY A 192 -4.81 7.00 9.76
CA GLY A 192 -6.01 6.92 10.61
C GLY A 192 -6.04 7.95 11.74
N THR A 193 -4.99 8.75 11.91
CA THR A 193 -4.91 9.72 13.01
C THR A 193 -5.68 11.00 12.70
N ALA A 194 -6.23 11.62 13.75
CA ALA A 194 -6.83 12.94 13.64
C ALA A 194 -5.82 14.03 13.21
N GLU A 195 -4.53 13.82 13.49
CA GLU A 195 -3.47 14.73 13.03
C GLU A 195 -3.33 14.67 11.51
N PHE A 196 -3.16 13.47 10.94
CA PHE A 196 -3.10 13.33 9.50
C PHE A 196 -4.37 13.88 8.84
N GLY A 197 -5.56 13.57 9.37
CA GLY A 197 -6.80 14.14 8.86
C GLY A 197 -6.83 15.68 8.83
N ARG A 198 -6.19 16.37 9.79
CA ARG A 198 -6.06 17.84 9.77
C ARG A 198 -5.08 18.33 8.72
N VAL A 199 -3.96 17.64 8.54
CA VAL A 199 -2.91 18.04 7.60
C VAL A 199 -3.28 17.68 6.17
N ALA A 200 -3.88 16.50 5.95
CA ALA A 200 -4.42 16.06 4.66
C ALA A 200 -5.51 17.00 4.15
N ARG A 201 -6.36 17.56 5.02
CA ARG A 201 -7.34 18.61 4.63
C ARG A 201 -6.71 19.89 4.08
N LEU A 202 -5.42 20.12 4.31
CA LEU A 202 -4.70 21.22 3.67
C LEU A 202 -4.44 20.92 2.18
N GLY A 203 -4.33 19.63 1.83
CA GLY A 203 -4.15 19.15 0.45
C GLY A 203 -5.46 18.72 -0.23
N MET A 204 -6.41 18.15 0.51
CA MET A 204 -7.62 17.55 -0.03
C MET A 204 -8.77 18.57 -0.14
N PRO A 205 -9.40 18.70 -1.31
CA PRO A 205 -10.56 19.57 -1.50
C PRO A 205 -11.80 19.03 -0.77
N VAL A 206 -12.66 19.93 -0.29
CA VAL A 206 -14.00 19.59 0.27
C VAL A 206 -15.09 19.70 -0.81
N THR A 207 -14.74 20.22 -1.99
CA THR A 207 -15.65 20.49 -3.11
C THR A 207 -15.02 19.96 -4.40
N ARG A 208 -15.83 19.48 -5.37
CA ARG A 208 -15.46 18.84 -6.66
C ARG A 208 -15.46 17.29 -6.72
N GLN A 209 -16.20 16.62 -5.84
CA GLN A 209 -16.38 15.16 -5.92
C GLN A 209 -16.80 14.69 -7.32
N ARG A 210 -17.80 15.33 -7.93
CA ARG A 210 -18.27 14.96 -9.28
C ARG A 210 -17.20 15.06 -10.38
N ASP A 211 -16.31 16.04 -10.29
CA ASP A 211 -15.22 16.17 -11.26
C ASP A 211 -14.15 15.11 -11.02
N ALA A 212 -13.84 14.80 -9.75
CA ALA A 212 -12.96 13.71 -9.38
C ALA A 212 -13.51 12.35 -9.87
N ASP A 213 -14.80 12.08 -9.66
CA ASP A 213 -15.47 10.87 -10.13
C ASP A 213 -15.36 10.74 -11.66
N ARG A 214 -15.55 11.85 -12.40
CA ARG A 214 -15.38 11.87 -13.87
C ARG A 214 -13.94 11.54 -14.28
N VAL A 215 -12.95 12.11 -13.58
CA VAL A 215 -11.53 11.84 -13.87
C VAL A 215 -11.16 10.40 -13.52
N ASN A 216 -11.71 9.84 -12.44
CA ASN A 216 -11.52 8.44 -12.07
C ASN A 216 -12.06 7.49 -13.13
N LEU A 217 -13.27 7.73 -13.62
CA LEU A 217 -13.85 6.93 -14.72
C LEU A 217 -13.00 7.00 -16.00
N GLU A 218 -12.51 8.20 -16.35
CA GLU A 218 -11.64 8.36 -17.51
C GLU A 218 -10.29 7.66 -17.34
N ARG A 219 -9.70 7.75 -16.14
CA ARG A 219 -8.46 7.05 -15.78
C ARG A 219 -8.62 5.54 -15.89
N GLU A 220 -9.72 4.98 -15.37
CA GLU A 220 -10.03 3.55 -15.45
C GLU A 220 -10.19 3.10 -16.89
N ARG A 221 -10.93 3.86 -17.71
CA ARG A 221 -11.09 3.60 -19.14
C ARG A 221 -9.75 3.56 -19.86
N LEU A 222 -8.91 4.58 -19.67
CA LEU A 222 -7.59 4.68 -20.30
C LEU A 222 -6.63 3.57 -19.85
N ASN A 223 -6.65 3.21 -18.56
CA ASN A 223 -5.90 2.07 -18.05
C ASN A 223 -6.37 0.75 -18.70
N GLY A 224 -7.68 0.56 -18.89
CA GLY A 224 -8.23 -0.60 -19.59
C GLY A 224 -7.77 -0.72 -21.05
N GLU A 225 -7.50 0.42 -21.68
CA GLU A 225 -6.98 0.53 -23.06
C GLU A 225 -5.44 0.43 -23.14
N GLY A 226 -4.74 0.25 -22.02
CA GLY A 226 -3.27 0.24 -21.98
C GLY A 226 -2.62 1.62 -22.16
N ARG A 227 -3.40 2.71 -22.08
CA ARG A 227 -2.94 4.09 -22.26
C ARG A 227 -2.48 4.69 -20.93
N TYR A 228 -1.46 4.10 -20.33
CA TYR A 228 -1.06 4.38 -18.95
C TYR A 228 -0.58 5.81 -18.70
N GLU A 229 0.24 6.36 -19.60
CA GLU A 229 0.69 7.75 -19.48
C GLU A 229 -0.48 8.73 -19.54
N ALA A 230 -1.44 8.51 -20.45
CA ALA A 230 -2.62 9.35 -20.55
C ALA A 230 -3.54 9.22 -19.32
N ALA A 231 -3.69 8.00 -18.79
CA ALA A 231 -4.45 7.77 -17.56
C ALA A 231 -3.82 8.51 -16.37
N TRP A 232 -2.50 8.43 -16.26
CA TRP A 232 -1.72 9.12 -15.25
C TRP A 232 -1.77 10.64 -15.43
N GLU A 233 -1.65 11.14 -16.66
CA GLU A 233 -1.73 12.56 -16.96
C GLU A 233 -3.10 13.14 -16.58
N ALA A 234 -4.20 12.45 -16.90
CA ALA A 234 -5.53 12.86 -16.52
C ALA A 234 -5.67 12.98 -14.98
N SER A 235 -5.18 11.97 -14.25
CA SER A 235 -5.16 11.93 -12.79
C SER A 235 -4.31 13.08 -12.20
N ARG A 236 -3.07 13.21 -12.68
CA ARG A 236 -2.08 14.19 -12.20
C ARG A 236 -2.46 15.62 -12.49
N SER A 237 -2.90 15.90 -13.72
CA SER A 237 -3.34 17.22 -14.12
C SER A 237 -4.50 17.70 -13.25
N PHE A 238 -5.47 16.83 -12.97
CA PHE A 238 -6.55 17.17 -12.04
C PHE A 238 -6.01 17.44 -10.63
N GLY A 239 -5.18 16.55 -10.08
CA GLY A 239 -4.59 16.70 -8.75
C GLY A 239 -3.81 18.01 -8.57
N ILE A 240 -2.90 18.30 -9.51
CA ILE A 240 -1.98 19.46 -9.42
C ILE A 240 -2.67 20.78 -9.78
N VAL A 241 -3.46 20.80 -10.87
CA VAL A 241 -3.97 22.05 -11.45
C VAL A 241 -5.32 22.43 -10.86
N SER A 242 -6.18 21.44 -10.61
CA SER A 242 -7.58 21.69 -10.29
C SER A 242 -7.87 21.71 -8.79
N LEU A 243 -6.97 21.23 -7.94
CA LEU A 243 -7.23 21.09 -6.50
C LEU A 243 -6.40 22.05 -5.65
N ARG A 244 -7.05 22.69 -4.68
CA ARG A 244 -6.41 23.57 -3.71
C ARG A 244 -5.50 22.72 -2.81
N GLY A 245 -4.25 23.14 -2.61
CA GLY A 245 -3.24 22.34 -1.90
C GLY A 245 -2.45 21.38 -2.81
N ARG A 246 -2.83 21.29 -4.10
CA ARG A 246 -2.12 20.58 -5.18
C ARG A 246 -1.86 19.12 -4.82
N LEU A 247 -2.92 18.31 -4.85
CA LEU A 247 -2.80 16.88 -4.61
C LEU A 247 -1.81 16.24 -5.60
N PRO A 248 -1.12 15.17 -5.17
CA PRO A 248 -0.33 14.36 -6.07
C PRO A 248 -1.18 13.86 -7.23
N SER A 249 -2.33 13.25 -6.98
CA SER A 249 -3.15 12.66 -8.04
C SER A 249 -4.63 12.63 -7.62
N VAL A 250 -5.53 12.18 -8.48
CA VAL A 250 -6.94 11.97 -8.09
C VAL A 250 -7.09 10.82 -7.08
N GLN A 251 -6.18 9.84 -7.08
CA GLN A 251 -6.23 8.66 -6.19
C GLN A 251 -6.09 9.05 -4.71
N ALA A 252 -5.40 10.15 -4.43
CA ALA A 252 -5.32 10.71 -3.07
C ALA A 252 -6.70 11.12 -2.50
N LEU A 253 -7.77 11.13 -3.30
CA LEU A 253 -9.13 11.40 -2.85
C LEU A 253 -9.89 10.15 -2.37
N ASP A 254 -9.41 8.95 -2.71
CA ASP A 254 -10.15 7.71 -2.48
C ASP A 254 -10.27 7.40 -0.98
N SER A 255 -9.19 7.62 -0.21
CA SER A 255 -9.21 7.55 1.25
C SER A 255 -8.03 8.30 1.88
N TYR A 256 -8.04 8.48 3.20
CA TYR A 256 -6.86 9.00 3.90
C TYR A 256 -5.66 8.06 3.80
N ARG A 257 -5.89 6.75 3.69
CA ARG A 257 -4.83 5.77 3.49
C ARG A 257 -4.15 5.97 2.13
N GLU A 258 -4.95 6.14 1.07
CA GLU A 258 -4.45 6.43 -0.27
C GLU A 258 -3.75 7.78 -0.32
N ALA A 259 -4.35 8.82 0.28
CA ALA A 259 -3.72 10.13 0.37
C ALA A 259 -2.33 10.06 1.02
N PHE A 260 -2.20 9.30 2.11
CA PHE A 260 -0.92 9.12 2.79
C PHE A 260 0.12 8.43 1.89
N ALA A 261 -0.28 7.37 1.20
CA ALA A 261 0.60 6.67 0.27
C ALA A 261 1.06 7.56 -0.90
N GLU A 262 0.12 8.24 -1.55
CA GLU A 262 0.38 9.16 -2.65
C GLU A 262 1.32 10.30 -2.25
N PHE A 263 1.04 10.99 -1.14
CA PHE A 263 1.93 12.06 -0.68
C PHE A 263 3.33 11.56 -0.34
N GLY A 264 3.43 10.39 0.31
CA GLY A 264 4.71 9.78 0.66
C GLY A 264 5.54 9.40 -0.56
N ALA A 265 4.91 8.74 -1.55
CA ALA A 265 5.56 8.32 -2.79
C ALA A 265 6.11 9.52 -3.56
N HIS A 266 5.28 10.55 -3.76
CA HIS A 266 5.70 11.76 -4.45
C HIS A 266 6.78 12.53 -3.68
N LEU A 267 6.74 12.57 -2.35
CA LEU A 267 7.81 13.19 -1.58
C LEU A 267 9.15 12.45 -1.66
N ALA A 268 9.12 11.14 -1.89
CA ALA A 268 10.30 10.33 -2.08
C ALA A 268 10.91 10.49 -3.49
N LEU A 269 10.08 10.71 -4.51
CA LEU A 269 10.48 10.64 -5.92
C LEU A 269 10.53 11.98 -6.65
N ASP A 270 9.59 12.89 -6.38
CA ASP A 270 9.48 14.15 -7.11
C ASP A 270 10.30 15.26 -6.42
N PRO A 271 11.40 15.72 -7.05
CA PRO A 271 12.24 16.78 -6.47
C PRO A 271 11.49 18.11 -6.31
N ASN A 272 10.36 18.29 -7.00
CA ASN A 272 9.50 19.47 -6.91
C ASN A 272 8.38 19.32 -5.88
N ALA A 273 8.14 18.13 -5.30
CA ALA A 273 7.07 17.92 -4.34
C ALA A 273 7.16 18.86 -3.14
N ARG A 274 8.37 19.11 -2.61
CA ARG A 274 8.61 20.05 -1.50
C ARG A 274 8.19 21.49 -1.79
N ARG A 275 8.24 21.90 -3.07
CA ARG A 275 7.77 23.22 -3.52
C ARG A 275 6.26 23.26 -3.75
N ARG A 276 5.65 22.09 -3.97
CA ARG A 276 4.24 21.97 -4.34
C ARG A 276 3.34 21.76 -3.12
N PHE A 277 3.78 20.93 -2.17
CA PHE A 277 2.98 20.53 -1.03
C PHE A 277 3.12 21.48 0.15
N GLU A 278 2.10 21.49 0.99
CA GLU A 278 2.02 22.32 2.19
C GLU A 278 3.14 21.95 3.19
N PRO A 279 3.89 22.92 3.76
CA PRO A 279 5.02 22.62 4.66
C PRO A 279 4.67 21.75 5.87
N ARG A 280 3.44 21.87 6.39
CA ARG A 280 2.97 21.04 7.52
C ARG A 280 2.85 19.56 7.14
N LEU A 281 2.52 19.26 5.88
CA LEU A 281 2.48 17.90 5.36
C LEU A 281 3.90 17.33 5.26
N LEU A 282 4.85 18.13 4.78
CA LEU A 282 6.27 17.73 4.72
C LEU A 282 6.78 17.33 6.10
N LEU A 283 6.58 18.20 7.09
CA LEU A 283 7.00 17.96 8.48
C LEU A 283 6.32 16.73 9.09
N PHE A 284 5.05 16.48 8.76
CA PHE A 284 4.35 15.29 9.21
C PHE A 284 5.02 14.02 8.69
N PHE A 285 5.33 13.95 7.39
CA PHE A 285 6.00 12.79 6.78
C PHE A 285 7.44 12.64 7.28
N GLU A 286 8.21 13.72 7.31
CA GLU A 286 9.59 13.69 7.80
C GLU A 286 9.60 13.12 9.23
N ARG A 287 8.76 13.61 10.13
CA ARG A 287 8.64 13.07 11.48
C ARG A 287 8.19 11.61 11.49
N THR A 288 7.09 11.30 10.82
CA THR A 288 6.46 9.96 10.83
C THR A 288 7.38 8.86 10.33
N VAL A 289 8.11 9.13 9.24
CA VAL A 289 8.96 8.13 8.61
C VAL A 289 10.35 8.10 9.28
N SER A 290 10.89 9.26 9.70
CA SER A 290 12.22 9.35 10.33
C SER A 290 12.28 9.06 11.82
N GLU A 291 11.17 9.15 12.57
CA GLU A 291 11.09 8.75 13.98
C GLU A 291 11.23 7.23 14.08
N ALA A 292 12.46 6.77 13.92
CA ALA A 292 12.92 5.47 14.31
C ALA A 292 12.86 5.40 15.85
N PRO A 293 12.12 4.44 16.44
CA PRO A 293 12.65 3.79 17.62
C PRO A 293 13.97 3.07 17.27
#